data_AF-A0A3A8HCM6-F1
#
_entry.id   AF-A0A3A8HCM6-F1
#
_cell.length_a   1.000
_cell.length_b   1.000
_cell.length_c   1.000
_cell.angle_alpha   90.00
_cell.angle_beta   90.00
_cell.angle_gamma   90.00
#
_symmetry.space_group_name_H-M   'P 1'
#
loop_
_entity.id
_entity.type
_entity.pdbx_description
1 polymer ?
#
loop_
_entity_poly.entity_id
_entity_poly.type
_entity_poly.pdbx_seq_one_letter_code
_entity_poly.pdbx_strand_id
1 'polypeptide(L)'
;MAEQPVNIPSTWSALFSGGRECANAKETLRLLTPSALKNVNVPAREAGPLSNTLSMALVLCEPSEGRAVAEPLSRLAGPALQQVARDFDSLRPAQVINVVSFVNAQECAGVLEGLLASTPVEAWLEALMKVRRTLHEDLAYRCGLVALALGPPELAARFVGGGALTEDFTPGQTFGFNVQGFVRYLATARLRKAPAQEVRPAWEAFVEAFPLKAAAGTLEWKDLFWAARAYLAGLEGRPVARVGESLHARVKPV
;
A
#
# COMPACT_ATOMS: atom_id res chain seq x y z
N MET A 1 17.40 -4.56 -34.52
CA MET A 1 16.02 -4.14 -34.27
C MET A 1 16.02 -3.33 -32.99
N ALA A 2 15.78 -2.02 -33.07
CA ALA A 2 15.63 -1.20 -31.86
C ALA A 2 14.27 -1.55 -31.25
N GLU A 3 14.28 -2.08 -30.02
CA GLU A 3 13.06 -2.23 -29.23
C GLU A 3 12.40 -0.84 -29.11
N GLN A 4 11.14 -0.74 -29.55
CA GLN A 4 10.36 0.45 -29.27
C GLN A 4 10.35 0.66 -27.75
N PRO A 5 10.62 1.87 -27.25
CA PRO A 5 10.55 2.13 -25.82
C PRO A 5 9.15 1.74 -25.35
N VAL A 6 9.08 0.79 -24.41
CA VAL A 6 7.83 0.45 -23.74
C VAL A 6 7.34 1.73 -23.09
N ASN A 7 6.30 2.33 -23.66
CA ASN A 7 5.74 3.58 -23.15
C ASN A 7 4.94 3.26 -21.89
N ILE A 8 5.62 3.19 -20.75
CA ILE A 8 5.00 2.94 -19.45
C ILE A 8 4.22 4.19 -19.05
N PRO A 9 2.89 4.11 -18.82
CA PRO A 9 2.09 5.27 -18.45
C PRO A 9 2.62 5.94 -17.17
N SER A 10 2.92 7.24 -17.25
CA SER A 10 3.54 8.01 -16.16
C SER A 10 2.68 9.17 -15.65
N THR A 11 1.42 9.24 -16.08
CA THR A 11 0.42 10.21 -15.61
C THR A 11 -0.90 9.50 -15.29
N TRP A 12 -1.72 10.10 -14.42
CA TRP A 12 -3.05 9.58 -14.13
C TRP A 12 -3.91 9.49 -15.39
N SER A 13 -3.95 10.54 -16.21
CA SER A 13 -4.69 10.51 -17.48
C SER A 13 -4.27 9.37 -18.39
N ALA A 14 -2.97 9.07 -18.49
CA ALA A 14 -2.49 7.94 -19.30
C ALA A 14 -2.89 6.58 -18.73
N LEU A 15 -2.87 6.41 -17.39
CA LEU A 15 -3.29 5.18 -16.71
C LEU A 15 -4.79 4.89 -16.88
N PHE A 16 -5.63 5.93 -16.91
CA PHE A 16 -7.07 5.81 -17.13
C PHE A 16 -7.45 5.78 -18.62
N SER A 17 -6.59 6.26 -19.51
CA SER A 17 -6.87 6.37 -20.95
C SER A 17 -7.18 5.01 -21.59
N GLY A 18 -8.36 4.90 -22.20
CA GLY A 18 -8.81 3.68 -22.87
C GLY A 18 -9.03 2.48 -21.93
N GLY A 19 -8.95 2.66 -20.60
CA GLY A 19 -9.24 1.63 -19.60
C GLY A 19 -8.31 0.41 -19.63
N ARG A 20 -7.19 0.45 -20.37
CA ARG A 20 -6.32 -0.71 -20.62
C ARG A 20 -5.75 -1.29 -19.33
N GLU A 21 -5.20 -0.44 -18.47
CA GLU A 21 -4.56 -0.88 -17.22
C GLU A 21 -5.58 -1.48 -16.25
N CYS A 22 -6.77 -0.89 -16.11
CA CYS A 22 -7.87 -1.48 -15.34
C CYS A 22 -8.30 -2.83 -15.96
N ALA A 23 -8.49 -2.92 -17.28
CA ALA A 23 -8.88 -4.16 -17.94
C ALA A 23 -7.84 -5.28 -17.73
N ASN A 24 -6.55 -4.96 -17.88
CA ASN A 24 -5.44 -5.89 -17.64
C ASN A 24 -5.38 -6.36 -16.18
N ALA A 25 -5.59 -5.45 -15.22
CA ALA A 25 -5.63 -5.79 -13.80
C ALA A 25 -6.79 -6.74 -13.48
N LYS A 26 -8.00 -6.41 -13.96
CA LYS A 26 -9.20 -7.23 -13.79
C LYS A 26 -9.03 -8.61 -14.41
N GLU A 27 -8.51 -8.68 -15.64
CA GLU A 27 -8.29 -9.93 -16.34
C GLU A 27 -7.26 -10.82 -15.62
N THR A 28 -6.16 -10.23 -15.17
CA THR A 28 -5.14 -10.93 -14.38
C THR A 28 -5.75 -11.54 -13.11
N LEU A 29 -6.52 -10.74 -12.35
CA LEU A 29 -7.17 -11.22 -11.13
C LEU A 29 -8.23 -12.29 -11.45
N ARG A 30 -9.02 -12.12 -12.51
CA ARG A 30 -10.01 -13.10 -12.97
C ARG A 30 -9.38 -14.46 -13.30
N LEU A 31 -8.24 -14.46 -13.99
CA LEU A 31 -7.53 -15.67 -14.38
C LEU A 31 -6.88 -16.38 -13.19
N LEU A 32 -6.29 -15.64 -12.26
CA LEU A 32 -5.54 -16.20 -11.13
C LEU A 32 -6.43 -16.61 -9.94
N THR A 33 -7.56 -15.94 -9.74
CA THR A 33 -8.45 -16.18 -8.58
C THR A 33 -8.88 -17.65 -8.44
N PRO A 34 -9.36 -18.35 -9.48
CA PRO A 34 -9.78 -19.75 -9.33
C PRO A 34 -8.64 -20.67 -8.90
N SER A 35 -7.42 -20.43 -9.39
CA SER A 35 -6.24 -21.23 -9.01
C SER A 35 -5.83 -20.93 -7.56
N ALA A 36 -5.75 -19.65 -7.20
CA ALA A 36 -5.40 -19.21 -5.85
C ALA A 36 -6.37 -19.78 -4.80
N LEU A 37 -7.68 -19.81 -5.11
CA LEU A 37 -8.70 -20.36 -4.23
C LEU A 37 -8.70 -21.89 -4.12
N LYS A 38 -8.10 -22.61 -5.09
CA LYS A 38 -7.92 -24.07 -5.01
C LYS A 38 -6.73 -24.47 -4.14
N ASN A 39 -5.70 -23.63 -4.07
CA ASN A 39 -4.46 -23.89 -3.34
C ASN A 39 -4.54 -23.45 -1.86
N VAL A 40 -5.60 -23.88 -1.17
CA VAL A 40 -5.90 -23.47 0.22
C VAL A 40 -4.83 -23.90 1.25
N ASN A 41 -3.90 -24.77 0.87
CA ASN A 41 -2.82 -25.25 1.73
C ASN A 41 -1.62 -24.30 1.77
N VAL A 42 -1.52 -23.33 0.85
CA VAL A 42 -0.42 -22.34 0.80
C VAL A 42 -0.93 -20.89 0.61
N PRO A 43 -1.91 -20.44 1.41
CA PRO A 43 -2.62 -19.18 1.18
C PRO A 43 -1.71 -17.95 1.17
N ALA A 44 -0.62 -17.91 1.95
CA ALA A 44 0.31 -16.79 1.93
C ALA A 44 1.06 -16.66 0.59
N ARG A 45 1.37 -17.81 -0.04
CA ARG A 45 2.04 -17.87 -1.36
C ARG A 45 1.10 -17.42 -2.49
N GLU A 46 -0.19 -17.65 -2.34
CA GLU A 46 -1.22 -17.26 -3.32
C GLU A 46 -1.66 -15.80 -3.13
N ALA A 47 -1.90 -15.36 -1.89
CA ALA A 47 -2.38 -14.01 -1.59
C ALA A 47 -1.32 -12.93 -1.83
N GLY A 48 -0.09 -13.15 -1.36
CA GLY A 48 0.97 -12.14 -1.39
C GLY A 48 1.24 -11.56 -2.80
N PRO A 49 1.48 -12.39 -3.83
CA PRO A 49 1.73 -11.93 -5.20
C PRO A 49 0.59 -11.10 -5.80
N LEU A 50 -0.66 -11.31 -5.37
CA LEU A 50 -1.82 -10.59 -5.89
C LEU A 50 -1.94 -9.17 -5.31
N SER A 51 -1.25 -8.85 -4.21
CA SER A 51 -1.36 -7.56 -3.51
C SER A 51 -1.22 -6.33 -4.40
N ASN A 52 -0.24 -6.33 -5.30
CA ASN A 52 0.03 -5.18 -6.17
C ASN A 52 -1.06 -5.02 -7.24
N THR A 53 -1.39 -6.10 -7.96
CA THR A 53 -2.43 -6.10 -9.00
C THR A 53 -3.80 -5.80 -8.43
N LEU A 54 -4.12 -6.32 -7.24
CA LEU A 54 -5.36 -6.00 -6.52
C LEU A 54 -5.42 -4.51 -6.19
N SER A 55 -4.35 -3.94 -5.64
CA SER A 55 -4.28 -2.50 -5.35
C SER A 55 -4.47 -1.67 -6.62
N MET A 56 -3.83 -2.05 -7.73
CA MET A 56 -4.00 -1.39 -9.02
C MET A 56 -5.45 -1.42 -9.50
N ALA A 57 -6.10 -2.59 -9.49
CA ALA A 57 -7.49 -2.73 -9.88
C ALA A 57 -8.43 -1.87 -9.03
N LEU A 58 -8.19 -1.80 -7.72
CA LEU A 58 -8.99 -0.99 -6.80
C LEU A 58 -8.80 0.52 -6.98
N VAL A 59 -7.65 0.99 -7.48
CA VAL A 59 -7.49 2.41 -7.85
C VAL A 59 -8.13 2.72 -9.20
N LEU A 60 -7.89 1.88 -10.20
CA LEU A 60 -8.16 2.23 -11.60
C LEU A 60 -9.57 1.90 -12.06
N CYS A 61 -10.25 0.94 -11.43
CA CYS A 61 -11.60 0.58 -11.78
C CYS A 61 -12.60 1.34 -10.91
N GLU A 62 -13.86 1.45 -11.36
CA GLU A 62 -14.92 2.03 -10.55
C GLU A 62 -15.03 1.30 -9.20
N PRO A 63 -15.37 1.98 -8.08
CA PRO A 63 -15.34 1.37 -6.74
C PRO A 63 -16.16 0.08 -6.62
N SER A 64 -17.32 0.01 -7.27
CA SER A 64 -18.17 -1.19 -7.30
C SER A 64 -17.52 -2.34 -8.06
N GLU A 65 -16.89 -2.07 -9.21
CA GLU A 65 -16.17 -3.07 -10.00
C GLU A 65 -14.93 -3.58 -9.28
N GLY A 66 -14.13 -2.67 -8.70
CA GLY A 66 -12.96 -3.02 -7.92
C GLY A 66 -13.32 -3.93 -6.74
N ARG A 67 -14.40 -3.60 -6.01
CA ARG A 67 -14.92 -4.42 -4.92
C ARG A 67 -15.35 -5.81 -5.40
N ALA A 68 -16.07 -5.90 -6.52
CA ALA A 68 -16.50 -7.17 -7.09
C ALA A 68 -15.33 -8.09 -7.47
N VAL A 69 -14.20 -7.53 -7.89
CA VAL A 69 -12.97 -8.29 -8.18
C VAL A 69 -12.25 -8.73 -6.89
N ALA A 70 -12.29 -7.90 -5.84
CA ALA A 70 -11.67 -8.20 -4.56
C ALA A 70 -12.44 -9.25 -3.73
N GLU A 71 -13.77 -9.28 -3.83
CA GLU A 71 -14.63 -10.08 -2.96
C GLU A 71 -14.33 -11.59 -2.96
N PRO A 72 -14.13 -12.28 -4.11
CA PRO A 72 -13.78 -13.69 -4.11
C PRO A 72 -12.45 -13.99 -3.39
N LEU A 73 -11.50 -13.05 -3.44
CA LEU A 73 -10.16 -13.17 -2.87
C LEU A 73 -10.14 -12.99 -1.35
N SER A 74 -11.22 -12.50 -0.73
CA SER A 74 -11.38 -12.34 0.72
C SER A 74 -11.18 -13.64 1.50
N ARG A 75 -11.53 -14.77 0.90
CA ARG A 75 -11.37 -16.11 1.47
C ARG A 75 -9.91 -16.46 1.77
N LEU A 76 -8.94 -15.80 1.12
CA LEU A 76 -7.51 -16.04 1.35
C LEU A 76 -6.95 -15.23 2.52
N ALA A 77 -7.58 -14.11 2.89
CA ALA A 77 -6.98 -13.12 3.80
C ALA A 77 -6.68 -13.67 5.19
N GLY A 78 -7.70 -14.25 5.86
CA GLY A 78 -7.54 -14.87 7.18
C GLY A 78 -6.53 -16.01 7.18
N PRO A 79 -6.69 -17.04 6.31
CA PRO A 79 -5.75 -18.14 6.21
C PRO A 79 -4.31 -17.71 5.89
N ALA A 80 -4.12 -16.70 5.03
CA ALA A 80 -2.80 -16.18 4.69
C ALA A 80 -2.12 -15.52 5.90
N LEU A 81 -2.84 -14.70 6.68
CA LEU A 81 -2.30 -14.10 7.90
C LEU A 81 -1.99 -15.15 8.97
N GLN A 82 -2.84 -16.16 9.12
CA GLN A 82 -2.58 -17.28 10.03
C GLN A 82 -1.34 -18.07 9.61
N GLN A 83 -1.14 -18.29 8.31
CA GLN A 83 0.06 -18.93 7.80
C GLN A 83 1.29 -18.06 8.08
N VAL A 84 1.22 -16.75 7.84
CA VAL A 84 2.31 -15.81 8.19
C VAL A 84 2.64 -15.89 9.69
N ALA A 85 1.63 -15.95 10.56
CA ALA A 85 1.85 -16.06 12.00
C ALA A 85 2.59 -17.35 12.39
N ARG A 86 2.24 -18.48 11.78
CA ARG A 86 2.87 -19.79 12.06
C ARG A 86 4.27 -19.90 11.49
N ASP A 87 4.46 -19.38 10.27
CA ASP A 87 5.66 -19.64 9.47
C ASP A 87 6.61 -18.42 9.45
N PHE A 88 6.35 -17.39 10.27
CA PHE A 88 6.99 -16.06 10.21
C PHE A 88 8.51 -16.12 10.03
N ASP A 89 9.20 -16.89 10.88
CA ASP A 89 10.67 -16.99 10.89
C ASP A 89 11.25 -17.65 9.63
N SER A 90 10.43 -18.43 8.91
CA SER A 90 10.83 -19.11 7.67
C SER A 90 10.49 -18.31 6.40
N LEU A 91 9.62 -17.31 6.52
CA LEU A 91 9.16 -16.51 5.39
C LEU A 91 10.16 -15.39 5.09
N ARG A 92 10.33 -15.09 3.80
CA ARG A 92 11.08 -13.88 3.41
C ARG A 92 10.29 -12.65 3.86
N PRO A 93 10.96 -11.57 4.32
CA PRO A 93 10.31 -10.31 4.69
C PRO A 93 9.30 -9.78 3.66
N ALA A 94 9.63 -9.88 2.37
CA ALA A 94 8.74 -9.46 1.28
C ALA A 94 7.42 -10.27 1.24
N GLN A 95 7.46 -11.57 1.56
CA GLN A 95 6.26 -12.42 1.57
C GLN A 95 5.31 -12.00 2.69
N VAL A 96 5.83 -11.74 3.89
CA VAL A 96 5.06 -11.22 5.03
C VAL A 96 4.36 -9.92 4.64
N ILE A 97 5.13 -8.93 4.17
CA ILE A 97 4.61 -7.60 3.85
C ILE A 97 3.63 -7.64 2.67
N ASN A 98 3.85 -8.52 1.69
CA ASN A 98 2.91 -8.69 0.58
C ASN A 98 1.55 -9.25 1.05
N VAL A 99 1.52 -10.19 2.00
CA VAL A 99 0.26 -10.69 2.57
C VAL A 99 -0.46 -9.58 3.35
N VAL A 100 0.26 -8.84 4.20
CA VAL A 100 -0.32 -7.70 4.93
C VAL A 100 -0.88 -6.66 3.94
N SER A 101 -0.17 -6.39 2.85
CA SER A 101 -0.59 -5.45 1.79
C SER A 101 -1.82 -5.93 1.02
N PHE A 102 -1.92 -7.24 0.76
CA PHE A 102 -3.11 -7.85 0.16
C PHE A 102 -4.35 -7.65 1.04
N VAL A 103 -4.22 -7.89 2.35
CA VAL A 103 -5.33 -7.69 3.30
C VAL A 103 -5.68 -6.21 3.41
N ASN A 104 -4.69 -5.31 3.42
CA ASN A 104 -4.92 -3.87 3.44
C ASN A 104 -5.76 -3.40 2.26
N ALA A 105 -5.44 -3.86 1.05
CA ALA A 105 -6.21 -3.54 -0.14
C ALA A 105 -7.69 -3.93 0.02
N GLN A 106 -7.97 -5.11 0.58
CA GLN A 106 -9.32 -5.58 0.82
C GLN A 106 -10.07 -4.83 1.92
N GLU A 107 -9.40 -4.49 3.03
CA GLU A 107 -9.98 -3.64 4.06
C GLU A 107 -10.28 -2.25 3.50
N CYS A 108 -9.38 -1.67 2.71
CA CYS A 108 -9.57 -0.37 2.09
C CYS A 108 -10.67 -0.34 1.03
N ALA A 109 -11.02 -1.50 0.47
CA ALA A 109 -12.16 -1.69 -0.44
C ALA A 109 -13.48 -1.99 0.29
N GLY A 110 -13.47 -2.11 1.63
CA GLY A 110 -14.64 -2.47 2.42
C GLY A 110 -15.13 -3.91 2.20
N VAL A 111 -14.25 -4.79 1.73
CA VAL A 111 -14.53 -6.23 1.59
C VAL A 111 -14.27 -6.96 2.91
N LEU A 112 -13.26 -6.53 3.65
CA LEU A 112 -12.89 -7.04 4.96
C LEU A 112 -12.93 -5.93 6.00
N GLU A 113 -13.07 -6.30 7.26
CA GLU A 113 -13.07 -5.36 8.38
C GLU A 113 -12.22 -5.89 9.54
N GLY A 114 -11.33 -5.03 10.06
CA GLY A 114 -10.64 -5.24 11.34
C GLY A 114 -9.66 -6.41 11.42
N LEU A 115 -9.32 -7.06 10.31
CA LEU A 115 -8.43 -8.22 10.29
C LEU A 115 -6.98 -7.82 10.57
N LEU A 116 -6.51 -6.70 10.03
CA LEU A 116 -5.17 -6.18 10.33
C LEU A 116 -5.07 -5.62 11.75
N ALA A 117 -6.15 -5.05 12.27
CA ALA A 117 -6.19 -4.56 13.66
C ALA A 117 -6.12 -5.69 14.70
N SER A 118 -6.59 -6.89 14.34
CA SER A 118 -6.52 -8.10 15.19
C SER A 118 -5.27 -8.96 14.94
N THR A 119 -4.40 -8.54 14.01
CA THR A 119 -3.18 -9.25 13.65
C THR A 119 -1.97 -8.57 14.31
N PRO A 120 -0.95 -9.31 14.80
CA PRO A 120 0.25 -8.74 15.43
C PRO A 120 1.23 -8.11 14.43
N VAL A 121 0.74 -7.27 13.50
CA VAL A 121 1.55 -6.64 12.44
C VAL A 121 2.68 -5.80 13.02
N GLU A 122 2.44 -5.09 14.13
CA GLU A 122 3.49 -4.32 14.81
C GLU A 122 4.64 -5.20 15.30
N ALA A 123 4.33 -6.35 15.92
CA ALA A 123 5.37 -7.28 16.39
C ALA A 123 6.17 -7.86 15.22
N TRP A 124 5.52 -8.16 14.09
CA TRP A 124 6.18 -8.58 12.86
C TRP A 124 7.10 -7.49 12.32
N LEU A 125 6.66 -6.23 12.30
CA LEU A 125 7.48 -5.10 11.88
C LEU A 125 8.69 -4.90 12.80
N GLU A 126 8.54 -4.98 14.12
CA GLU A 126 9.67 -4.91 15.05
C GLU A 126 10.67 -6.06 14.84
N ALA A 127 10.20 -7.28 14.55
CA ALA A 127 11.07 -8.40 14.20
C ALA A 127 11.83 -8.14 12.88
N LEU A 128 11.15 -7.64 11.84
CA LEU A 128 11.77 -7.25 10.57
C LEU A 128 12.78 -6.10 10.74
N MET A 129 12.56 -5.22 11.70
CA MET A 129 13.47 -4.12 11.99
C MET A 129 14.84 -4.62 12.50
N LYS A 130 14.89 -5.78 13.18
CA LYS A 130 16.16 -6.41 13.61
C LYS A 130 17.06 -6.81 12.45
N VAL A 131 16.47 -7.08 11.27
CA VAL A 131 17.18 -7.41 10.03
C VAL A 131 17.17 -6.27 9.02
N ARG A 132 16.82 -5.04 9.42
CA ARG A 132 16.68 -3.89 8.52
C ARG A 132 17.85 -3.68 7.55
N ARG A 133 19.08 -3.92 7.99
CA ARG A 133 20.30 -3.75 7.16
C ARG A 133 20.36 -4.68 5.95
N THR A 134 19.58 -5.76 5.95
CA THR A 134 19.51 -6.73 4.84
C THR A 134 18.28 -6.51 3.96
N LEU A 135 17.40 -5.57 4.31
CA LEU A 135 16.23 -5.25 3.50
C LEU A 135 16.63 -4.33 2.34
N HIS A 136 16.14 -4.65 1.14
CA HIS A 136 16.17 -3.72 0.02
C HIS A 136 15.44 -2.42 0.38
N GLU A 137 15.86 -1.30 -0.20
CA GLU A 137 15.35 0.01 0.14
C GLU A 137 13.83 0.11 -0.06
N ASP A 138 13.30 -0.35 -1.20
CA ASP A 138 11.85 -0.33 -1.48
C ASP A 138 11.02 -1.09 -0.44
N LEU A 139 11.55 -2.23 0.03
CA LEU A 139 10.87 -3.01 1.06
C LEU A 139 10.93 -2.29 2.42
N ALA A 140 12.04 -1.62 2.73
CA ALA A 140 12.14 -0.80 3.92
C ALA A 140 11.16 0.38 3.88
N TYR A 141 11.02 1.07 2.74
CA TYR A 141 10.01 2.11 2.56
C TYR A 141 8.59 1.60 2.74
N ARG A 142 8.28 0.42 2.19
CA ARG A 142 7.00 -0.24 2.38
C ARG A 142 6.73 -0.59 3.85
N CYS A 143 7.70 -1.18 4.55
CA CYS A 143 7.58 -1.41 6.00
C CYS A 143 7.33 -0.10 6.76
N GLY A 144 8.00 0.99 6.35
CA GLY A 144 7.76 2.32 6.89
C GLY A 144 6.32 2.80 6.70
N LEU A 145 5.76 2.62 5.50
CA LEU A 145 4.36 2.96 5.20
C LEU A 145 3.36 2.08 5.96
N VAL A 146 3.65 0.78 6.12
CA VAL A 146 2.82 -0.14 6.93
C VAL A 146 2.84 0.28 8.39
N ALA A 147 4.03 0.55 8.95
CA ALA A 147 4.19 1.03 10.33
C ALA A 147 3.48 2.38 10.53
N LEU A 148 3.54 3.27 9.55
CA LEU A 148 2.84 4.55 9.59
C LEU A 148 1.32 4.39 9.60
N ALA A 149 0.78 3.34 8.98
CA ALA A 149 -0.67 3.08 8.96
C ALA A 149 -1.18 2.29 10.18
N LEU A 150 -0.36 1.39 10.74
CA LEU A 150 -0.81 0.38 11.72
C LEU A 150 -0.04 0.39 13.04
N GLY A 151 1.07 1.10 13.15
CA GLY A 151 1.94 1.09 14.31
C GLY A 151 2.35 2.49 14.80
N PRO A 152 3.35 2.55 15.69
CA PRO A 152 3.87 3.81 16.21
C PRO A 152 4.65 4.57 15.12
N PRO A 153 4.52 5.91 15.04
CA PRO A 153 5.24 6.73 14.05
C PRO A 153 6.76 6.55 14.06
N GLU A 154 7.35 6.29 15.22
CA GLU A 154 8.79 6.10 15.41
C GLU A 154 9.30 4.86 14.67
N LEU A 155 8.50 3.79 14.62
CA LEU A 155 8.84 2.58 13.88
C LEU A 155 8.90 2.85 12.37
N ALA A 156 7.98 3.68 11.86
CA ALA A 156 8.01 4.10 10.46
C ALA A 156 9.31 4.85 10.13
N ALA A 157 9.72 5.79 11.00
CA ALA A 157 10.95 6.56 10.84
C ALA A 157 12.20 5.67 10.89
N ARG A 158 12.24 4.66 11.76
CA ARG A 158 13.34 3.70 11.86
C ARG A 158 13.52 2.89 10.58
N PHE A 159 12.42 2.48 9.93
CA PHE A 159 12.48 1.76 8.66
C PHE A 159 13.04 2.61 7.52
N VAL A 160 12.62 3.86 7.40
CA VAL A 160 13.08 4.72 6.31
C VAL A 160 14.42 5.42 6.60
N GLY A 161 14.89 5.39 7.85
CA GLY A 161 16.15 5.99 8.28
C GLY A 161 16.07 7.52 8.45
N GLY A 162 17.22 8.19 8.57
CA GLY A 162 17.29 9.65 8.74
C GLY A 162 17.31 10.15 10.19
N GLY A 163 17.60 9.28 11.15
CA GLY A 163 17.74 9.62 12.57
C GLY A 163 16.42 9.75 13.33
N ALA A 164 16.47 10.28 14.56
CA ALA A 164 15.29 10.55 15.38
C ALA A 164 14.31 11.49 14.65
N LEU A 165 13.02 11.38 14.96
CA LEU A 165 12.03 12.34 14.47
C LEU A 165 12.25 13.67 15.17
N THR A 166 12.17 14.77 14.40
CA THR A 166 12.33 16.12 14.92
C THR A 166 11.02 16.59 15.56
N GLU A 167 11.11 17.47 16.54
CA GLU A 167 9.94 18.20 17.04
C GLU A 167 9.44 19.23 16.02
N ASP A 168 10.31 19.67 15.11
CA ASP A 168 9.97 20.61 14.05
C ASP A 168 9.02 19.96 13.03
N PHE A 169 7.94 20.69 12.70
CA PHE A 169 6.96 20.33 11.68
C PHE A 169 6.60 21.59 10.91
N THR A 170 6.73 21.52 9.59
CA THR A 170 6.44 22.63 8.67
C THR A 170 5.19 22.30 7.86
N PRO A 171 4.04 22.94 8.13
CA PRO A 171 2.81 22.73 7.39
C PRO A 171 2.99 22.88 5.87
N GLY A 172 2.36 21.99 5.11
CA GLY A 172 2.33 22.04 3.64
C GLY A 172 3.63 21.64 2.93
N GLN A 173 4.64 21.16 3.65
CA GLN A 173 5.90 20.72 3.03
C GLN A 173 5.67 19.56 2.05
N THR A 174 6.28 19.64 0.86
CA THR A 174 6.22 18.59 -0.16
C THR A 174 7.60 17.96 -0.37
N PHE A 175 7.63 16.73 -0.92
CA PHE A 175 8.84 15.91 -0.96
C PHE A 175 9.23 15.42 -2.36
N GLY A 176 8.44 15.72 -3.39
CA GLY A 176 8.71 15.27 -4.76
C GLY A 176 9.02 13.77 -4.82
N PHE A 177 10.22 13.40 -5.26
CA PHE A 177 10.68 12.00 -5.33
C PHE A 177 11.08 11.36 -3.99
N ASN A 178 11.29 12.15 -2.95
CA ASN A 178 11.81 11.69 -1.65
C ASN A 178 10.75 10.96 -0.80
N VAL A 179 10.63 9.64 -1.00
CA VAL A 179 9.71 8.77 -0.23
C VAL A 179 10.07 8.74 1.26
N GLN A 180 11.37 8.68 1.59
CA GLN A 180 11.84 8.73 2.98
C GLN A 180 11.36 10.00 3.70
N GLY A 181 11.54 11.17 3.07
CA GLY A 181 11.12 12.45 3.62
C GLY A 181 9.62 12.52 3.85
N PHE A 182 8.83 12.02 2.90
CA PHE A 182 7.38 11.92 3.02
C PHE A 182 6.94 11.04 4.21
N VAL A 183 7.51 9.83 4.35
CA VAL A 183 7.17 8.93 5.46
C VAL A 183 7.53 9.56 6.81
N ARG A 184 8.72 10.17 6.92
CA ARG A 184 9.14 10.86 8.15
C ARG A 184 8.22 12.04 8.48
N TYR A 185 7.83 12.83 7.48
CA TYR A 185 6.92 13.95 7.66
C TYR A 185 5.55 13.51 8.19
N LEU A 186 4.97 12.46 7.62
CA LEU A 186 3.71 11.91 8.12
C LEU A 186 3.88 11.31 9.54
N ALA A 187 5.01 10.71 9.84
CA ALA A 187 5.31 10.22 11.18
C ALA A 187 5.35 11.37 12.21
N THR A 188 6.09 12.44 11.91
CA THR A 188 6.12 13.66 12.73
C THR A 188 4.72 14.27 12.88
N ALA A 189 3.94 14.35 11.80
CA ALA A 189 2.56 14.86 11.83
C ALA A 189 1.69 14.06 12.80
N ARG A 190 1.77 12.71 12.76
CA ARG A 190 1.04 11.83 13.68
C ARG A 190 1.47 12.03 15.13
N LEU A 191 2.76 12.15 15.42
CA LEU A 191 3.26 12.41 16.78
C LEU A 191 2.76 13.73 17.35
N ARG A 192 2.78 14.78 16.52
CA ARG A 192 2.32 16.11 16.90
C ARG A 192 0.80 16.27 16.86
N LYS A 193 0.08 15.24 16.41
CA LYS A 193 -1.36 15.32 16.14
C LYS A 193 -1.70 16.52 15.24
N ALA A 194 -0.86 16.75 14.24
CA ALA A 194 -1.04 17.85 13.30
C ALA A 194 -2.39 17.70 12.57
N PRO A 195 -3.12 18.81 12.33
CA PRO A 195 -4.36 18.78 11.56
C PRO A 195 -4.14 18.21 10.15
N ALA A 196 -5.08 17.42 9.66
CA ALA A 196 -5.00 16.84 8.32
C ALA A 196 -4.84 17.91 7.22
N GLN A 197 -5.38 19.11 7.41
CA GLN A 197 -5.25 20.23 6.46
C GLN A 197 -3.79 20.66 6.27
N GLU A 198 -2.96 20.61 7.32
CA GLU A 198 -1.54 20.98 7.26
C GLU A 198 -0.71 19.91 6.52
N VAL A 199 -1.18 18.68 6.52
CA VAL A 199 -0.51 17.54 5.86
C VAL A 199 -0.99 17.36 4.42
N ARG A 200 -2.21 17.81 4.10
CA ARG A 200 -2.86 17.62 2.80
C ARG A 200 -1.97 17.95 1.59
N PRO A 201 -1.23 19.08 1.55
CA PRO A 201 -0.39 19.38 0.39
C PRO A 201 0.69 18.32 0.13
N ALA A 202 1.27 17.74 1.18
CA ALA A 202 2.26 16.68 1.07
C ALA A 202 1.64 15.40 0.49
N TRP A 203 0.45 15.04 0.97
CA TRP A 203 -0.33 13.90 0.48
C TRP A 203 -0.70 14.07 -0.99
N GLU A 204 -1.24 15.24 -1.36
CA GLU A 204 -1.65 15.53 -2.73
C GLU A 204 -0.47 15.49 -3.70
N ALA A 205 0.66 16.09 -3.33
CA ALA A 205 1.89 16.03 -4.14
C ALA A 205 2.41 14.59 -4.29
N PHE A 206 2.32 13.77 -3.24
CA PHE A 206 2.72 12.36 -3.30
C PHE A 206 1.85 11.56 -4.27
N VAL A 207 0.52 11.74 -4.19
CA VAL A 207 -0.44 11.07 -5.08
C VAL A 207 -0.28 11.54 -6.52
N GLU A 208 -0.09 12.83 -6.76
CA GLU A 208 0.10 13.38 -8.09
C GLU A 208 1.37 12.82 -8.76
N ALA A 209 2.46 12.67 -8.01
CA ALA A 209 3.72 12.11 -8.51
C ALA A 209 3.72 10.57 -8.61
N PHE A 210 2.72 9.87 -8.08
CA PHE A 210 2.71 8.41 -8.00
C PHE A 210 2.88 7.70 -9.37
N PRO A 211 2.13 8.05 -10.44
CA PRO A 211 2.26 7.37 -11.72
C PRO A 211 3.70 7.36 -12.26
N LEU A 212 4.41 8.47 -12.13
CA LEU A 212 5.80 8.59 -12.55
C LEU A 212 6.74 7.75 -11.67
N LYS A 213 6.52 7.72 -10.35
CA LYS A 213 7.28 6.85 -9.41
C LYS A 213 7.05 5.37 -9.69
N ALA A 214 5.82 4.98 -10.01
CA ALA A 214 5.46 3.62 -10.37
C ALA A 214 6.12 3.21 -11.69
N ALA A 215 6.09 4.08 -12.70
CA ALA A 215 6.77 3.85 -13.97
C ALA A 215 8.31 3.74 -13.81
N ALA A 216 8.89 4.47 -12.85
CA ALA A 216 10.30 4.38 -12.49
C ALA A 216 10.65 3.18 -11.57
N GLY A 217 9.67 2.37 -11.16
CA GLY A 217 9.87 1.22 -10.27
C GLY A 217 10.20 1.59 -8.81
N THR A 218 10.05 2.86 -8.42
CA THR A 218 10.35 3.33 -7.05
C THR A 218 9.22 3.03 -6.06
N LEU A 219 7.97 2.95 -6.54
CA LEU A 219 6.81 2.60 -5.73
C LEU A 219 5.93 1.60 -6.46
N GLU A 220 5.27 0.74 -5.70
CA GLU A 220 4.23 -0.16 -6.19
C GLU A 220 2.83 0.33 -5.79
N TRP A 221 1.78 -0.17 -6.44
CA TRP A 221 0.39 0.24 -6.17
C TRP A 221 -0.05 -0.03 -4.73
N LYS A 222 0.48 -1.08 -4.12
CA LYS A 222 0.25 -1.37 -2.70
C LYS A 222 0.88 -0.34 -1.76
N ASP A 223 1.97 0.33 -2.18
CA ASP A 223 2.58 1.41 -1.40
C ASP A 223 1.68 2.65 -1.38
N LEU A 224 1.05 2.97 -2.52
CA LEU A 224 0.05 4.02 -2.59
C LEU A 224 -1.13 3.74 -1.64
N PHE A 225 -1.59 2.49 -1.54
CA PHE A 225 -2.66 2.12 -0.60
C PHE A 225 -2.26 2.29 0.86
N TRP A 226 -1.02 1.98 1.22
CA TRP A 226 -0.53 2.23 2.58
C TRP A 226 -0.42 3.72 2.90
N ALA A 227 0.11 4.51 1.97
CA ALA A 227 0.14 5.97 2.09
C ALA A 227 -1.28 6.55 2.22
N ALA A 228 -2.22 6.05 1.40
CA ALA A 228 -3.63 6.43 1.45
C ALA A 228 -4.26 6.10 2.80
N ARG A 229 -4.06 4.89 3.32
CA ARG A 229 -4.57 4.52 4.65
C ARG A 229 -3.97 5.39 5.75
N ALA A 230 -2.66 5.61 5.72
CA ALA A 230 -1.98 6.44 6.72
C ALA A 230 -2.52 7.88 6.77
N TYR A 231 -2.76 8.50 5.61
CA TYR A 231 -3.30 9.86 5.55
C TYR A 231 -4.83 9.89 5.74
N LEU A 232 -5.60 9.19 4.90
CA LEU A 232 -7.06 9.28 4.87
C LEU A 232 -7.70 8.70 6.13
N ALA A 233 -7.26 7.52 6.58
CA ALA A 233 -7.81 6.93 7.81
C ALA A 233 -7.06 7.44 9.05
N GLY A 234 -5.72 7.53 8.99
CA GLY A 234 -4.90 7.86 10.15
C GLY A 234 -4.89 9.34 10.56
N LEU A 235 -5.00 10.28 9.61
CA LEU A 235 -4.98 11.73 9.88
C LEU A 235 -6.33 12.40 9.62
N GLU A 236 -6.99 12.08 8.50
CA GLU A 236 -8.30 12.66 8.17
C GLU A 236 -9.46 11.94 8.88
N GLY A 237 -9.23 10.77 9.49
CA GLY A 237 -10.24 10.05 10.26
C GLY A 237 -11.32 9.37 9.41
N ARG A 238 -11.08 9.14 8.12
CA ARG A 238 -12.01 8.41 7.25
C ARG A 238 -12.10 6.93 7.66
N PRO A 239 -13.26 6.28 7.50
CA PRO A 239 -13.36 4.83 7.67
C PRO A 239 -12.40 4.10 6.72
N VAL A 240 -11.69 3.08 7.21
CA VAL A 240 -10.75 2.28 6.40
C VAL A 240 -11.45 1.75 5.14
N ALA A 241 -12.67 1.24 5.28
CA ALA A 241 -13.51 0.74 4.18
C ALA A 241 -13.82 1.74 3.06
N ARG A 242 -13.54 3.04 3.26
CA ARG A 242 -13.79 4.13 2.28
C ARG A 242 -12.48 4.69 1.69
N VAL A 243 -11.32 4.16 2.10
CA VAL A 243 -10.00 4.63 1.63
C VAL A 243 -9.83 4.40 0.13
N GLY A 244 -10.18 3.21 -0.37
CA GLY A 244 -10.04 2.87 -1.79
C GLY A 244 -10.90 3.76 -2.69
N GLU A 245 -12.17 3.96 -2.33
CA GLU A 245 -13.08 4.86 -3.04
C GLU A 245 -12.59 6.33 -3.01
N SER A 246 -12.11 6.79 -1.85
CA SER A 246 -11.58 8.16 -1.72
C SER A 246 -10.32 8.35 -2.56
N LEU A 247 -9.45 7.34 -2.64
CA LEU A 247 -8.26 7.36 -3.49
C LEU A 247 -8.65 7.36 -4.98
N HIS A 248 -9.56 6.49 -5.41
CA HIS A 248 -10.07 6.46 -6.77
C HIS A 248 -10.63 7.82 -7.20
N ALA A 249 -11.52 8.40 -6.39
CA ALA A 249 -12.12 9.71 -6.67
C ALA A 249 -11.09 10.84 -6.76
N ARG A 250 -9.96 10.74 -6.05
CA ARG A 250 -8.88 11.73 -6.08
C ARG A 250 -8.07 11.70 -7.37
N VAL A 251 -7.93 10.52 -7.99
CA VAL A 251 -7.00 10.29 -9.11
C VAL A 251 -7.69 10.09 -10.45
N LYS A 252 -8.98 9.75 -10.45
CA LYS A 252 -9.78 9.66 -11.67
C LYS A 252 -9.79 11.04 -12.36
N PRO A 253 -9.34 11.13 -13.63
CA PRO A 253 -9.43 12.37 -14.40
C PRO A 253 -10.89 12.81 -14.57
N VAL A 254 -11.09 14.12 -14.59
CA VAL A 254 -12.38 14.76 -14.94
C VAL A 254 -12.62 14.70 -16.44
#